data_AF-A0A9D8F9C9-F1
#
_entry.id   AF-A0A9D8F9C9-F1
#
_cell.length_a   1.000
_cell.length_b   1.000
_cell.length_c   1.000
_cell.angle_alpha   90.00
_cell.angle_beta   90.00
_cell.angle_gamma   90.00
#
_symmetry.space_group_name_H-M   'P 1'
#
loop_
_entity.id
_entity.type
_entity.pdbx_description
1 polymer ?
#
loop_
_entity_poly.entity_id
_entity_poly.type
_entity_poly.pdbx_seq_one_letter_code
_entity_poly.pdbx_strand_id
1 'polypeptide(L)' 'MGISPELIPGSNGVYEVIVDGKIVFSKYQTKRFPDNDEIIALIQNDS' A
#
# COMPACT_ATOMS: atom_id res chain seq x y z
N MET A 1 17.26 8.68 7.37
CA MET A 1 15.99 9.24 6.89
C MET A 1 14.92 8.21 7.18
N GLY A 2 13.89 8.57 7.95
CA GLY A 2 12.78 7.67 8.29
C GLY A 2 11.59 7.92 7.36
N ILE A 3 10.80 6.88 7.12
CA ILE A 3 9.50 6.98 6.45
C ILE A 3 8.42 7.34 7.48
N SER A 4 7.60 8.35 7.19
CA SER A 4 6.46 8.75 8.02
C SER A 4 5.16 8.41 7.28
N PRO A 5 4.47 7.30 7.64
CA PRO A 5 3.21 6.96 7.01
C PRO A 5 2.06 7.84 7.52
N GLU A 6 1.16 8.23 6.62
CA GLU A 6 -0.12 8.87 6.94
C GLU A 6 -1.25 7.85 6.74
N LEU A 7 -2.10 7.69 7.75
CA LEU A 7 -3.29 6.82 7.68
C LEU A 7 -4.49 7.68 7.27
N ILE A 8 -4.91 7.55 6.02
CA ILE A 8 -6.08 8.25 5.48
C ILE A 8 -7.33 7.39 5.68
N PRO A 9 -8.32 7.82 6.49
CA PRO A 9 -9.56 7.06 6.67
C PRO A 9 -10.39 7.07 5.38
N GLY A 10 -10.50 5.91 4.74
CA GLY A 10 -11.35 5.72 3.56
C GLY A 10 -12.78 5.29 3.90
N SER A 11 -13.71 5.58 2.98
CA SER A 11 -15.08 5.03 2.99
C SER A 11 -15.12 3.74 2.15
N ASN A 12 -15.97 2.76 2.51
CA ASN A 12 -16.23 1.50 1.77
C ASN A 12 -15.23 0.33 1.91
N GLY A 13 -14.36 0.31 2.92
CA GLY A 13 -13.50 -0.86 3.19
C GLY A 13 -12.40 -1.12 2.15
N VAL A 14 -12.08 -0.07 1.38
CA VAL A 14 -10.96 0.00 0.44
C VAL A 14 -9.65 0.09 1.24
N TYR A 15 -8.64 -0.64 0.79
CA TYR A 15 -7.29 -0.61 1.36
C TYR A 15 -6.31 -0.52 0.19
N GLU A 16 -5.56 0.58 0.12
CA GLU A 16 -4.60 0.89 -0.94
C GLU A 16 -3.28 1.35 -0.34
N VAL A 17 -2.18 0.90 -0.94
CA VAL A 17 -0.82 1.31 -0.57
C VAL A 17 -0.26 2.11 -1.73
N ILE A 18 0.21 3.31 -1.44
CA ILE A 18 0.68 4.28 -2.42
C ILE A 18 2.12 4.67 -2.08
N VAL A 19 3.01 4.61 -3.07
CA VAL A 19 4.42 5.04 -2.99
C VAL A 19 4.67 6.02 -4.13
N ASP A 20 5.21 7.20 -3.83
CA ASP A 20 5.50 8.25 -4.81
C ASP A 20 4.34 8.58 -5.78
N GLY A 21 3.11 8.54 -5.25
CA GLY A 21 1.89 8.83 -6.01
C GLY A 21 1.38 7.67 -6.89
N LYS A 22 2.03 6.51 -6.87
CA LYS A 22 1.58 5.29 -7.58
C LYS A 22 0.98 4.29 -6.60
N ILE A 23 -0.15 3.69 -7.00
CA ILE A 23 -0.75 2.58 -6.24
C ILE A 23 0.10 1.33 -6.49
N VAL A 24 0.77 0.85 -5.44
CA VAL A 24 1.55 -0.40 -5.48
C VAL A 24 0.72 -1.62 -5.05
N PHE A 25 -0.36 -1.41 -4.30
CA PHE A 25 -1.30 -2.46 -3.93
C PHE A 25 -2.73 -1.92 -3.73
N SER A 26 -3.75 -2.66 -4.17
CA SER A 26 -5.16 -2.37 -3.89
C SER A 26 -5.95 -3.63 -3.53
N LYS A 27 -6.41 -3.72 -2.28
CA LYS A 27 -7.32 -4.78 -1.81
C LYS A 27 -8.61 -4.83 -2.62
N TYR A 28 -9.08 -3.68 -3.10
CA TYR A 28 -10.30 -3.61 -3.89
C TYR A 28 -10.16 -4.38 -5.20
N GLN A 29 -8.98 -4.32 -5.82
CA GLN A 29 -8.65 -5.06 -7.05
C GLN A 29 -8.31 -6.52 -6.76
N THR A 30 -7.48 -6.79 -5.74
CA THR A 30 -6.98 -8.14 -5.45
C THR A 30 -7.95 -9.01 -4.65
N LYS A 31 -8.99 -8.42 -4.07
CA LYS A 31 -9.99 -9.06 -3.18
C LYS A 31 -9.37 -9.81 -2.00
N ARG A 32 -8.15 -9.46 -1.60
CA ARG A 32 -7.45 -10.03 -0.44
C ARG A 32 -6.64 -8.97 0.30
N PHE A 33 -6.24 -9.29 1.52
CA PHE A 33 -5.19 -8.53 2.20
C PHE A 33 -3.81 -8.96 1.68
N PRO A 34 -2.84 -8.03 1.62
CA PRO A 34 -1.47 -8.37 1.27
C PRO A 34 -0.79 -9.06 2.45
N ASP A 35 0.29 -9.79 2.15
CA ASP A 35 1.27 -10.15 3.19
C ASP A 35 2.17 -8.94 3.50
N ASN A 36 2.75 -8.89 4.70
CA ASN A 36 3.68 -7.83 5.08
C ASN A 36 4.94 -7.88 4.19
N ASP A 37 5.46 -9.07 3.92
CA ASP A 37 6.67 -9.23 3.10
C ASP A 37 6.43 -8.81 1.64
N GLU A 38 5.20 -9.03 1.13
CA GLU A 38 4.78 -8.59 -0.20
C GLU A 38 4.83 -7.06 -0.32
N ILE A 39 4.29 -6.34 0.67
CA ILE A 39 4.29 -4.87 0.66
C ILE A 39 5.72 -4.32 0.76
N ILE A 40 6.57 -4.91 1.61
CA ILE A 40 7.96 -4.48 1.74
C ILE A 40 8.71 -4.64 0.43
N ALA A 41 8.54 -5.79 -0.27
CA ALA A 41 9.15 -6.02 -1.57
C ALA A 41 8.66 -5.02 -2.63
N LEU A 42 7.35 -4.72 -2.67
CA LEU A 42 6.78 -3.73 -3.59
C LEU A 42 7.34 -2.33 -3.36
N ILE A 43 7.54 -1.92 -2.10
CA ILE A 43 8.08 -0.60 -1.76
C ILE A 43 9.57 -0.50 -2.11
N GLN A 44 10.36 -1.54 -1.84
CA GLN A 44 11.80 -1.53 -2.12
C GLN A 44 12.13 -1.51 -3.61
N ASN A 45 11.26 -2.06 -4.45
CA ASN A 45 11.51 -2.21 -5.88
C ASN A 45 11.15 -0.96 -6.71
N ASP A 46 10.52 0.05 -6.12
CA ASP A 46 10.25 1.37 -6.74
C ASP A 46 11.36 2.42 -6.41
N SER A 47 12.46 2.01 -5.75
CA SER A 47 13.64 2.85 -5.42
C SER A 47 14.83 2.68 -6.36
#